data_AF-A0AB73AMX9-F1
#
_entry.id   AF-A0AB73AMX9-F1
#
_cell.length_a   1.000
_cell.length_b   1.000
_cell.length_c   1.000
_cell.angle_alpha   90.00
_cell.angle_beta   90.00
_cell.angle_gamma   90.00
#
_symmetry.space_group_name_H-M   'P 1'
#
loop_
_entity.id
_entity.type
_entity.pdbx_description
1 polymer ?
#
loop_
_entity_poly.entity_id
_entity_poly.type
_entity_poly.pdbx_seq_one_letter_code
_entity_poly.pdbx_strand_id
1 'polypeptide(L)'
;MNYLLKCLFLACLLISVVACTDGINETVISAYQLPVLPEPSYKFSRNGESSVNVLECGFLKSPIDRIFSEYMNEARMSTKRDYDEALRIYHEGNFGLKPQKEVSASSKNLKDRDKILKDIDAWFETSARIAGLGANIPSYEHRNREAVKGLTGYVGNGIGDKDICYVDERGIAVAEVYKYAIMGAIYLDKILNIHLSEQILEIFLTILKIHT
;
A
#
# COMPACT_ATOMS: atom_id res chain seq x y z
N MET A 1 57.78 79.38 -34.27
CA MET A 1 57.46 77.98 -33.95
C MET A 1 56.18 77.84 -33.10
N ASN A 2 55.12 78.63 -33.36
CA ASN A 2 53.86 78.60 -32.59
C ASN A 2 52.59 78.46 -33.47
N TYR A 3 52.72 78.49 -34.81
CA TYR A 3 51.61 78.28 -35.74
C TYR A 3 51.45 76.81 -36.15
N LEU A 4 52.56 76.08 -36.32
CA LEU A 4 52.56 74.64 -36.59
C LEU A 4 51.94 73.83 -35.43
N LEU A 5 52.22 74.21 -34.18
CA LEU A 5 51.65 73.53 -33.01
C LEU A 5 50.14 73.76 -32.87
N LYS A 6 49.65 74.96 -33.25
CA LYS A 6 48.21 75.27 -33.26
C LYS A 6 47.46 74.54 -34.38
N CYS A 7 48.05 74.42 -35.57
CA CYS A 7 47.48 73.63 -36.66
C CYS A 7 47.43 72.13 -36.31
N LEU A 8 48.44 71.61 -35.61
CA LEU A 8 48.48 70.22 -35.15
C LEU A 8 47.40 69.94 -34.09
N PHE A 9 47.17 70.88 -33.17
CA PHE A 9 46.11 70.78 -32.17
C PHE A 9 44.71 70.86 -32.79
N LEU A 10 44.51 71.73 -33.80
CA LEU A 10 43.24 71.87 -34.50
C LEU A 10 42.93 70.64 -35.38
N ALA A 11 43.95 70.05 -36.01
CA ALA A 11 43.82 68.81 -36.77
C ALA A 11 43.50 67.60 -35.88
N CYS A 12 44.10 67.51 -34.67
CA CYS A 12 43.76 66.47 -33.69
C CYS A 12 42.31 66.58 -33.16
N LEU A 13 41.78 67.80 -33.01
CA LEU A 13 40.41 68.03 -32.55
C LEU A 13 39.34 67.72 -33.60
N LEU A 14 39.70 67.72 -34.89
CA LEU A 14 38.79 67.39 -36.00
C LEU A 14 38.72 65.88 -36.29
N ILE A 15 39.69 65.09 -35.83
CA ILE A 15 39.72 63.62 -36.02
C ILE A 15 38.91 62.90 -34.93
N SER A 16 38.69 63.51 -33.76
CA SER A 16 37.90 62.93 -32.66
C SER A 16 36.38 62.96 -32.86
N VAL A 17 35.88 63.61 -33.92
CA VAL A 17 34.44 63.68 -34.25
C VAL A 17 33.98 62.70 -35.35
N VAL A 18 34.87 61.80 -35.83
CA VAL A 18 34.54 60.77 -36.85
C VAL A 18 34.50 59.35 -36.25
N ALA A 19 34.31 59.22 -34.94
CA ALA A 19 34.03 57.94 -34.29
C ALA A 19 32.59 57.92 -33.73
N CYS A 20 31.62 58.22 -34.60
CA CYS A 20 30.20 57.99 -34.34
C CYS A 20 29.58 57.47 -35.64
N THR A 21 29.88 56.21 -35.94
CA THR A 21 29.11 55.42 -36.90
C THR A 21 28.70 54.11 -36.24
N ASP A 22 27.38 53.99 -36.10
CA ASP A 22 26.59 52.77 -36.14
C ASP A 22 26.64 51.81 -34.95
N GLY A 23 25.66 52.01 -34.06
CA GLY A 23 25.04 50.96 -33.25
C GLY A 23 23.51 50.97 -33.42
N ILE A 24 23.00 51.25 -34.63
CA ILE A 24 21.58 51.12 -34.94
C ILE A 24 21.31 49.64 -35.24
N ASN A 25 20.52 48.98 -34.39
CA ASN A 25 20.15 47.54 -34.37
C ASN A 25 20.96 46.57 -33.48
N GLU A 26 21.62 47.03 -32.42
CA GLU A 26 21.99 46.09 -31.36
C GLU A 26 20.80 45.83 -30.42
N THR A 27 20.13 44.69 -30.63
CA THR A 27 19.18 44.18 -29.63
C THR A 27 19.98 43.57 -28.49
N VAL A 28 20.10 44.28 -27.37
CA VAL A 28 20.65 43.69 -26.15
C VAL A 28 19.62 42.71 -25.59
N ILE A 29 19.70 41.46 -26.01
CA ILE A 29 18.97 40.37 -25.36
C ILE A 29 19.70 40.12 -24.05
N SER A 30 19.17 40.64 -22.94
CA SER A 30 19.65 40.20 -21.63
C SER A 30 19.41 38.69 -21.55
N ALA A 31 20.47 37.91 -21.42
CA ALA A 31 20.40 36.49 -21.09
C ALA A 31 19.96 36.32 -19.63
N TYR A 32 18.76 36.82 -19.29
CA TYR A 32 18.18 36.67 -17.98
C TYR A 32 17.77 35.21 -17.84
N GLN A 33 18.70 34.36 -17.42
CA GLN A 33 18.39 33.04 -16.93
C GLN A 33 17.62 33.21 -15.63
N LEU A 34 16.35 32.79 -15.63
CA LEU A 34 15.58 32.65 -14.41
C LEU A 34 16.42 31.84 -13.42
N PRO A 35 16.56 32.28 -12.15
CA PRO A 35 17.24 31.47 -11.15
C PRO A 35 16.53 30.11 -11.10
N VAL A 36 17.29 29.04 -11.32
CA VAL A 36 16.77 27.68 -11.12
C VAL A 36 16.51 27.55 -9.64
N LEU A 37 15.25 27.74 -9.24
CA LEU A 37 14.82 27.47 -7.88
C LEU A 37 15.08 25.98 -7.63
N PRO A 38 15.82 25.60 -6.57
CA PRO A 38 15.96 24.20 -6.24
C PRO A 38 14.57 23.64 -6.03
N GLU A 39 14.25 22.50 -6.65
CA GLU A 39 13.00 21.83 -6.33
C GLU A 39 12.96 21.61 -4.81
N PRO A 40 11.88 22.05 -4.13
CA PRO A 40 11.78 21.81 -2.71
C PRO A 40 11.86 20.30 -2.49
N SER A 41 12.88 19.85 -1.76
CA SER A 41 13.01 18.46 -1.32
C SER A 41 11.90 18.19 -0.31
N TYR A 42 10.73 17.82 -0.80
CA TYR A 42 9.62 17.44 0.06
C TYR A 42 9.90 16.05 0.64
N LYS A 43 10.35 15.99 1.89
CA LYS A 43 10.50 14.74 2.64
C LYS A 43 9.33 14.58 3.60
N PHE A 44 8.45 13.64 3.27
CA PHE A 44 7.47 13.08 4.19
C PHE A 44 8.22 12.31 5.30
N SER A 45 8.61 12.98 6.38
CA SER A 45 9.17 12.29 7.56
C SER A 45 8.50 12.72 8.85
N ARG A 46 8.25 11.75 9.74
CA ARG A 46 7.76 11.95 11.11
C ARG A 46 8.64 11.13 12.05
N ASN A 47 9.15 11.74 13.12
CA ASN A 47 10.05 11.09 14.09
C ASN A 47 11.30 10.42 13.48
N GLY A 48 11.82 10.96 12.37
CA GLY A 48 13.00 10.41 11.68
C GLY A 48 12.71 9.26 10.71
N GLU A 49 11.46 8.82 10.59
CA GLU A 49 11.03 7.79 9.63
C GLU A 49 10.17 8.37 8.52
N SER A 50 10.19 7.73 7.34
CA SER A 50 9.33 8.13 6.21
C SER A 50 7.86 8.01 6.62
N SER A 51 7.09 9.09 6.46
CA SER A 51 5.64 9.06 6.72
C SER A 51 4.83 8.39 5.61
N VAL A 52 5.50 7.81 4.61
CA VAL A 52 4.92 6.98 3.55
C VAL A 52 5.73 5.69 3.45
N ASN A 53 5.36 4.69 4.25
CA ASN A 53 5.94 3.33 4.16
C ASN A 53 4.95 2.39 3.46
N VAL A 54 5.02 2.33 2.13
CA VAL A 54 4.18 1.43 1.32
C VAL A 54 4.67 -0.02 1.39
N LEU A 55 5.96 -0.22 1.69
CA LEU A 55 6.60 -1.53 1.68
C LEU A 55 6.10 -2.42 2.81
N GLU A 56 5.90 -1.87 4.01
CA GLU A 56 5.35 -2.61 5.15
C GLU A 56 3.98 -3.21 4.81
N CYS A 57 3.06 -2.38 4.28
CA CYS A 57 1.73 -2.82 3.87
C CYS A 57 1.83 -3.89 2.77
N GLY A 58 2.72 -3.73 1.79
CA GLY A 58 2.94 -4.71 0.72
C GLY A 58 3.45 -6.05 1.24
N PHE A 59 4.42 -6.04 2.15
CA PHE A 59 5.00 -7.25 2.75
C PHE A 59 4.02 -7.99 3.66
N LEU A 60 3.10 -7.28 4.31
CA LEU A 60 2.00 -7.91 5.05
C LEU A 60 0.91 -8.43 4.11
N LYS A 61 0.59 -7.71 3.04
CA LYS A 61 -0.50 -8.05 2.12
C LYS A 61 -0.22 -9.29 1.29
N SER A 62 1.00 -9.40 0.77
CA SER A 62 1.43 -10.52 -0.05
C SER A 62 1.14 -11.90 0.59
N PRO A 63 1.57 -12.21 1.83
CA PRO A 63 1.27 -13.50 2.45
C PRO A 63 -0.22 -13.70 2.73
N ILE A 64 -0.96 -12.65 3.12
CA ILE A 64 -2.40 -12.73 3.40
C ILE A 64 -3.19 -13.04 2.12
N ASP A 65 -2.90 -12.31 1.04
CA ASP A 65 -3.51 -12.54 -0.28
C ASP A 65 -3.22 -13.96 -0.76
N ARG A 66 -1.99 -14.43 -0.58
CA ARG A 66 -1.58 -15.78 -0.96
C ARG A 66 -2.35 -16.85 -0.21
N ILE A 67 -2.49 -16.73 1.11
CA ILE A 67 -3.30 -17.65 1.92
C ILE A 67 -4.76 -17.65 1.44
N PHE A 68 -5.32 -16.47 1.20
CA PHE A 68 -6.67 -16.34 0.69
C PHE A 68 -6.83 -17.04 -0.66
N SER A 69 -6.02 -16.68 -1.66
CA SER A 69 -6.21 -17.13 -3.04
C SER A 69 -5.82 -18.60 -3.25
N GLU A 70 -4.66 -19.03 -2.73
CA GLU A 70 -4.11 -20.36 -3.02
C GLU A 70 -4.65 -21.45 -2.09
N TYR A 71 -5.12 -21.10 -0.88
CA TYR A 71 -5.49 -22.08 0.13
C TYR A 71 -6.96 -22.02 0.50
N MET A 72 -7.43 -20.88 1.01
CA MET A 72 -8.78 -20.79 1.56
C MET A 72 -9.87 -20.73 0.49
N ASN A 73 -9.68 -19.91 -0.55
CA ASN A 73 -10.67 -19.70 -1.61
C ASN A 73 -10.84 -20.94 -2.50
N GLU A 74 -9.79 -21.75 -2.66
CA GLU A 74 -9.84 -23.00 -3.46
C GLU A 74 -10.13 -24.27 -2.64
N ALA A 75 -10.36 -24.11 -1.33
CA ALA A 75 -10.49 -25.19 -0.36
C ALA A 75 -9.35 -26.23 -0.52
N ARG A 76 -8.10 -25.75 -0.55
CA ARG A 76 -6.91 -26.57 -0.86
C ARG A 76 -6.29 -27.26 0.35
N MET A 77 -6.66 -26.85 1.57
CA MET A 77 -6.09 -27.38 2.83
C MET A 77 -6.62 -28.77 3.21
N SER A 78 -6.66 -29.69 2.25
CA SER A 78 -7.12 -31.08 2.42
C SER A 78 -6.04 -32.00 3.01
N THR A 79 -4.77 -31.57 2.97
CA THR A 79 -3.64 -32.30 3.54
C THR A 79 -3.01 -31.52 4.68
N LYS A 80 -2.39 -32.23 5.63
CA LYS A 80 -1.69 -31.61 6.76
C LYS A 80 -0.55 -30.69 6.27
N ARG A 81 0.12 -31.06 5.17
CA ARG A 81 1.16 -30.25 4.54
C ARG A 81 0.63 -28.91 4.05
N ASP A 82 -0.48 -28.90 3.30
CA ASP A 82 -1.05 -27.65 2.79
C ASP A 82 -1.55 -26.75 3.92
N TYR A 83 -2.16 -27.35 4.95
CA TYR A 83 -2.58 -26.63 6.15
C TYR A 83 -1.40 -26.00 6.90
N ASP A 84 -0.35 -26.77 7.16
CA ASP A 84 0.84 -26.30 7.87
C ASP A 84 1.58 -25.22 7.08
N GLU A 85 1.61 -25.32 5.74
CA GLU A 85 2.20 -24.29 4.88
C GLU A 85 1.41 -22.97 4.94
N ALA A 86 0.08 -23.03 4.92
CA ALA A 86 -0.76 -21.84 5.06
C ALA A 86 -0.54 -21.14 6.41
N LEU A 87 -0.47 -21.91 7.50
CA LEU A 87 -0.13 -21.38 8.83
C LEU A 87 1.30 -20.80 8.86
N ARG A 88 2.27 -21.50 8.25
CA ARG A 88 3.66 -21.01 8.19
C ARG A 88 3.73 -19.65 7.50
N ILE A 89 3.04 -19.47 6.37
CA ILE A 89 2.96 -18.18 5.66
C ILE A 89 2.39 -17.09 6.59
N TYR A 90 1.37 -17.41 7.40
CA TYR A 90 0.76 -16.47 8.34
C TYR A 90 1.68 -16.10 9.51
N HIS A 91 2.41 -17.07 10.06
CA HIS A 91 3.31 -16.90 11.20
C HIS A 91 4.66 -16.27 10.83
N GLU A 92 5.21 -16.62 9.67
CA GLU A 92 6.55 -16.19 9.23
C GLU A 92 6.49 -14.94 8.35
N GLY A 93 5.44 -14.80 7.53
CA GLY A 93 5.30 -13.70 6.59
C GLY A 93 6.49 -13.53 5.65
N ASN A 94 6.75 -12.29 5.24
CA ASN A 94 7.82 -11.96 4.29
C ASN A 94 8.77 -10.91 4.91
N PHE A 95 10.07 -11.04 4.63
CA PHE A 95 11.10 -10.07 5.02
C PHE A 95 11.09 -9.67 6.51
N GLY A 96 10.77 -10.61 7.39
CA GLY A 96 10.73 -10.41 8.84
C GLY A 96 9.43 -9.79 9.38
N LEU A 97 8.51 -9.36 8.51
CA LEU A 97 7.18 -8.90 8.89
C LEU A 97 6.21 -10.08 8.94
N LYS A 98 5.68 -10.33 10.15
CA LYS A 98 4.87 -11.50 10.48
C LYS A 98 3.41 -11.08 10.63
N PRO A 99 2.49 -11.44 9.71
CA PRO A 99 1.08 -11.07 9.80
C PRO A 99 0.46 -11.31 11.18
N GLN A 100 0.68 -12.48 11.78
CA GLN A 100 0.18 -12.79 13.12
C GLN A 100 0.60 -11.77 14.20
N LYS A 101 1.83 -11.25 14.12
CA LYS A 101 2.33 -10.28 15.10
C LYS A 101 1.72 -8.90 14.94
N GLU A 102 1.23 -8.59 13.74
CA GLU A 102 0.63 -7.29 13.40
C GLU A 102 -0.89 -7.25 13.62
N VAL A 103 -1.52 -8.39 13.90
CA VAL A 103 -2.95 -8.45 14.23
C VAL A 103 -3.23 -7.69 15.52
N SER A 104 -4.01 -6.61 15.39
CA SER A 104 -4.50 -5.78 16.49
C SER A 104 -3.39 -5.38 17.46
N ALA A 105 -2.25 -5.02 16.90
CA ALA A 105 -1.03 -4.69 17.64
C ALA A 105 -1.08 -3.29 18.27
N SER A 106 -2.03 -2.43 17.88
CA SER A 106 -2.17 -1.10 18.49
C SER A 106 -2.59 -1.18 19.95
N SER A 107 -2.12 -0.24 20.77
CA SER A 107 -2.40 -0.17 22.20
C SER A 107 -3.89 -0.15 22.53
N LYS A 108 -4.73 0.42 21.66
CA LYS A 108 -6.18 0.51 21.84
C LYS A 108 -6.89 -0.86 21.72
N ASN A 109 -6.33 -1.77 20.93
CA ASN A 109 -6.95 -3.06 20.61
C ASN A 109 -6.25 -4.25 21.26
N LEU A 110 -5.17 -4.04 22.04
CA LEU A 110 -4.44 -5.11 22.74
C LEU A 110 -5.33 -5.99 23.62
N LYS A 111 -6.36 -5.42 24.26
CA LYS A 111 -7.28 -6.16 25.13
C LYS A 111 -8.09 -7.24 24.39
N ASP A 112 -8.38 -7.01 23.11
CA ASP A 112 -9.20 -7.91 22.28
C ASP A 112 -8.34 -8.79 21.37
N ARG A 113 -7.03 -8.54 21.31
CA ARG A 113 -6.08 -9.20 20.43
C ARG A 113 -6.10 -10.73 20.55
N ASP A 114 -6.08 -11.26 21.76
CA ASP A 114 -6.06 -12.72 21.98
C ASP A 114 -7.33 -13.39 21.45
N LYS A 115 -8.47 -12.71 21.54
CA LYS A 115 -9.73 -13.20 20.97
C LYS A 115 -9.66 -13.20 19.45
N ILE A 116 -9.19 -12.10 18.85
CA ILE A 116 -9.07 -11.97 17.38
C ILE A 116 -8.11 -13.02 16.81
N LEU A 117 -6.99 -13.29 17.48
CA LEU A 117 -6.06 -14.35 17.07
C LEU A 117 -6.72 -15.72 17.08
N LYS A 118 -7.48 -16.06 18.13
CA LYS A 118 -8.24 -17.31 18.20
C LYS A 118 -9.30 -17.42 17.10
N ASP A 119 -9.98 -16.33 16.79
CA ASP A 119 -10.97 -16.29 15.71
C ASP A 119 -10.30 -16.57 14.34
N ILE A 120 -9.11 -16.02 14.12
CA ILE A 120 -8.30 -16.28 12.91
C ILE A 120 -7.89 -17.75 12.84
N ASP A 121 -7.35 -18.32 13.93
CA ASP A 121 -6.95 -19.73 13.98
C ASP A 121 -8.15 -20.66 13.69
N ALA A 122 -9.32 -20.34 14.24
CA ALA A 122 -10.56 -21.07 13.97
C ALA A 122 -11.00 -21.02 12.50
N TRP A 123 -10.69 -19.93 11.77
CA TRP A 123 -10.96 -19.85 10.34
C TRP A 123 -10.01 -20.73 9.52
N PHE A 124 -8.74 -20.85 9.90
CA PHE A 124 -7.84 -21.84 9.29
C PHE A 124 -8.35 -23.25 9.49
N GLU A 125 -8.73 -23.62 10.71
CA GLU A 125 -9.29 -24.93 11.03
C GLU A 125 -10.59 -25.21 10.25
N THR A 126 -11.47 -24.22 10.18
CA THR A 126 -12.74 -24.36 9.45
C THR A 126 -12.49 -24.51 7.96
N SER A 127 -11.56 -23.74 7.38
CA SER A 127 -11.22 -23.87 5.97
C SER A 127 -10.57 -25.23 5.65
N ALA A 128 -9.75 -25.78 6.55
CA ALA A 128 -9.21 -27.12 6.42
C ALA A 128 -10.30 -28.21 6.50
N ARG A 129 -11.28 -28.04 7.39
CA ARG A 129 -12.45 -28.92 7.48
C ARG A 129 -13.32 -28.86 6.21
N ILE A 130 -13.54 -27.67 5.66
CA ILE A 130 -14.23 -27.49 4.38
C ILE A 130 -13.49 -28.22 3.26
N ALA A 131 -12.16 -28.22 3.27
CA ALA A 131 -11.32 -28.95 2.32
C ALA A 131 -11.29 -30.48 2.55
N GLY A 132 -11.83 -30.97 3.68
CA GLY A 132 -11.85 -32.38 4.04
C GLY A 132 -10.54 -32.89 4.67
N LEU A 133 -9.81 -32.06 5.40
CA LEU A 133 -8.61 -32.50 6.12
C LEU A 133 -8.93 -33.68 7.05
N GLY A 134 -8.24 -34.81 6.83
CA GLY A 134 -8.44 -36.04 7.60
C GLY A 134 -9.51 -36.99 7.04
N ALA A 135 -10.19 -36.62 5.96
CA ALA A 135 -11.11 -37.49 5.23
C ALA A 135 -10.34 -38.51 4.37
N ASN A 136 -10.98 -39.64 4.05
CA ASN A 136 -10.37 -40.69 3.22
C ASN A 136 -10.24 -40.23 1.77
N ILE A 137 -11.26 -39.53 1.25
CA ILE A 137 -11.28 -38.97 -0.11
C ILE A 137 -11.75 -37.51 -0.03
N PRO A 138 -10.88 -36.57 0.42
CA PRO A 138 -11.26 -35.18 0.68
C PRO A 138 -11.92 -34.48 -0.50
N SER A 139 -11.44 -34.77 -1.73
CA SER A 139 -11.97 -34.17 -2.95
C SER A 139 -13.44 -34.55 -3.19
N TYR A 140 -13.80 -35.82 -3.03
CA TYR A 140 -15.15 -36.30 -3.31
C TYR A 140 -16.11 -36.04 -2.14
N GLU A 141 -15.65 -36.27 -0.91
CA GLU A 141 -16.49 -36.21 0.30
C GLU A 141 -16.80 -34.76 0.73
N HIS A 142 -15.92 -33.82 0.40
CA HIS A 142 -16.01 -32.43 0.85
C HIS A 142 -15.91 -31.41 -0.29
N ARG A 143 -14.77 -31.34 -0.99
CA ARG A 143 -14.48 -30.24 -1.92
C ARG A 143 -15.43 -30.22 -3.13
N ASN A 144 -15.67 -31.35 -3.76
CA ASN A 144 -16.49 -31.43 -4.97
C ASN A 144 -17.99 -31.62 -4.67
N ARG A 145 -18.41 -31.41 -3.42
CA ARG A 145 -19.80 -31.53 -2.99
C ARG A 145 -20.44 -30.14 -2.92
N GLU A 146 -21.64 -30.02 -3.48
CA GLU A 146 -22.43 -28.80 -3.35
C GLU A 146 -22.83 -28.56 -1.89
N ALA A 147 -22.82 -27.30 -1.47
CA ALA A 147 -23.22 -26.92 -0.12
C ALA A 147 -24.72 -27.18 0.10
N VAL A 148 -25.05 -27.78 1.24
CA VAL A 148 -26.44 -28.02 1.66
C VAL A 148 -26.57 -27.51 3.09
N LYS A 149 -27.78 -27.10 3.50
CA LYS A 149 -28.02 -26.63 4.87
C LYS A 149 -27.50 -27.65 5.90
N GLY A 150 -26.57 -27.22 6.76
CA GLY A 150 -25.93 -28.07 7.77
C GLY A 150 -24.75 -28.91 7.25
N LEU A 151 -24.29 -28.69 6.02
CA LEU A 151 -23.14 -29.38 5.43
C LEU A 151 -22.27 -28.40 4.65
N THR A 152 -20.95 -28.55 4.77
CA THR A 152 -20.00 -27.76 3.98
C THR A 152 -20.05 -28.13 2.50
N GLY A 153 -19.63 -27.22 1.62
CA GLY A 153 -19.51 -27.52 0.20
C GLY A 153 -19.22 -26.27 -0.62
N TYR A 154 -19.15 -26.45 -1.93
CA TYR A 154 -19.07 -25.33 -2.86
C TYR A 154 -20.47 -24.73 -3.14
N VAL A 155 -20.50 -23.44 -3.43
CA VAL A 155 -21.65 -22.70 -3.93
C VAL A 155 -21.27 -22.14 -5.30
N GLY A 156 -22.04 -22.48 -6.32
CA GLY A 156 -21.81 -22.11 -7.73
C GLY A 156 -22.63 -23.00 -8.67
N ASN A 157 -22.64 -22.71 -9.97
CA ASN A 157 -23.40 -23.52 -10.93
C ASN A 157 -22.71 -24.87 -11.21
N GLY A 158 -21.37 -24.91 -11.14
CA GLY A 158 -20.59 -26.14 -11.22
C GLY A 158 -19.22 -26.02 -10.53
N ILE A 159 -18.66 -27.15 -10.10
CA ILE A 159 -17.36 -27.22 -9.40
C ILE A 159 -16.16 -26.72 -10.24
N GLY A 160 -16.31 -26.66 -11.56
CA GLY A 160 -15.28 -26.15 -12.47
C GLY A 160 -15.40 -24.65 -12.77
N ASP A 161 -16.42 -23.97 -12.23
CA ASP A 161 -16.64 -22.57 -12.50
C ASP A 161 -15.58 -21.70 -11.80
N LYS A 162 -15.28 -20.57 -12.42
CA LYS A 162 -14.32 -19.60 -11.86
C LYS A 162 -14.87 -18.92 -10.60
N ASP A 163 -16.18 -18.75 -10.53
CA ASP A 163 -16.88 -17.99 -9.48
C ASP A 163 -17.55 -18.93 -8.46
N ILE A 164 -16.83 -19.98 -8.04
CA ILE A 164 -17.25 -20.80 -6.91
C ILE A 164 -16.73 -20.22 -5.60
N CYS A 165 -17.50 -20.37 -4.52
CA CYS A 165 -17.02 -20.15 -3.17
C CYS A 165 -17.31 -21.37 -2.31
N TYR A 166 -16.54 -21.56 -1.24
CA TYR A 166 -16.74 -22.67 -0.32
C TYR A 166 -17.26 -22.14 1.01
N VAL A 167 -18.31 -22.79 1.50
CA VAL A 167 -19.02 -22.36 2.70
C VAL A 167 -18.99 -23.43 3.79
N ASP A 168 -19.04 -22.96 5.03
CA ASP A 168 -19.26 -23.82 6.18
C ASP A 168 -20.72 -24.30 6.25
N GLU A 169 -21.03 -25.08 7.30
CA GLU A 169 -22.36 -25.66 7.53
C GLU A 169 -23.46 -24.62 7.77
N ARG A 170 -23.07 -23.36 8.05
CA ARG A 170 -23.96 -22.22 8.25
C ARG A 170 -24.18 -21.43 6.97
N GLY A 171 -23.48 -21.77 5.88
CA GLY A 171 -23.49 -21.01 4.63
C GLY A 171 -22.55 -19.79 4.63
N ILE A 172 -21.55 -19.75 5.51
CA ILE A 172 -20.59 -18.64 5.60
C ILE A 172 -19.36 -18.98 4.74
N ALA A 173 -19.01 -18.07 3.83
CA ALA A 173 -17.77 -18.13 3.05
C ALA A 173 -16.57 -17.72 3.92
N VAL A 174 -15.96 -18.70 4.59
CA VAL A 174 -14.89 -18.47 5.59
C VAL A 174 -13.66 -17.78 4.99
N ALA A 175 -13.33 -18.07 3.72
CA ALA A 175 -12.23 -17.40 3.03
C ALA A 175 -12.42 -15.87 2.96
N GLU A 176 -13.64 -15.42 2.65
CA GLU A 176 -13.97 -14.00 2.60
C GLU A 176 -13.95 -13.37 4.00
N VAL A 177 -14.51 -14.06 5.00
CA VAL A 177 -14.46 -13.61 6.39
C VAL A 177 -13.02 -13.39 6.83
N TYR A 178 -12.15 -14.38 6.60
CA TYR A 178 -10.72 -14.29 6.92
C TYR A 178 -10.07 -13.06 6.25
N LYS A 179 -10.27 -12.88 4.94
CA LYS A 179 -9.65 -11.80 4.17
C LYS A 179 -10.03 -10.43 4.72
N TYR A 180 -11.32 -10.18 4.90
CA TYR A 180 -11.79 -8.87 5.36
C TYR A 180 -11.51 -8.62 6.84
N ALA A 181 -11.61 -9.66 7.68
CA ALA A 181 -11.29 -9.55 9.09
C ALA A 181 -9.81 -9.24 9.30
N ILE A 182 -8.90 -9.92 8.60
CA ILE A 182 -7.47 -9.61 8.66
C ILE A 182 -7.18 -8.21 8.13
N MET A 183 -7.84 -7.79 7.05
CA MET A 183 -7.68 -6.42 6.55
C MET A 183 -8.03 -5.38 7.62
N GLY A 184 -9.11 -5.60 8.38
CA GLY A 184 -9.47 -4.75 9.51
C GLY A 184 -8.47 -4.85 10.67
N ALA A 185 -8.14 -6.08 11.06
CA ALA A 185 -7.32 -6.32 12.25
C ALA A 185 -5.87 -5.84 12.10
N ILE A 186 -5.33 -5.79 10.88
CA ILE A 186 -3.97 -5.30 10.60
C ILE A 186 -4.00 -3.89 10.02
N TYR A 187 -4.58 -3.70 8.83
CA TYR A 187 -4.42 -2.42 8.12
C TYR A 187 -5.27 -1.31 8.74
N LEU A 188 -6.54 -1.58 9.01
CA LEU A 188 -7.40 -0.55 9.60
C LEU A 188 -6.91 -0.17 11.00
N ASP A 189 -6.48 -1.16 11.80
CA ASP A 189 -5.86 -0.92 13.10
C ASP A 189 -4.63 -0.01 13.00
N LYS A 190 -3.67 -0.37 12.13
CA LYS A 190 -2.45 0.43 11.92
C LYS A 190 -2.75 1.83 11.41
N ILE A 191 -3.62 1.96 10.41
CA ILE A 191 -3.97 3.26 9.82
C ILE A 191 -4.57 4.16 10.90
N LEU A 192 -5.57 3.70 11.65
CA LEU A 192 -6.31 4.54 12.60
C LEU A 192 -5.53 4.82 13.89
N ASN A 193 -4.71 3.87 14.34
CA ASN A 193 -4.15 3.92 15.70
C ASN A 193 -2.63 4.11 15.73
N ILE A 194 -1.93 4.03 14.60
CA ILE A 194 -0.47 4.18 14.51
C ILE A 194 -0.10 5.28 13.52
N HIS A 195 -0.67 5.26 12.31
CA HIS A 195 -0.24 6.16 11.23
C HIS A 195 -1.01 7.49 11.19
N LEU A 196 -2.29 7.52 11.58
CA LEU A 196 -3.05 8.76 11.69
C LEU A 196 -2.59 9.57 12.91
N SER A 197 -2.34 10.87 12.73
CA SER A 197 -2.22 11.80 13.85
C SER A 197 -3.55 11.99 14.55
N GLU A 198 -3.53 12.13 15.87
CA GLU A 198 -4.73 12.33 16.71
C GLU A 198 -5.63 13.46 16.19
N GLN A 199 -5.04 14.57 15.74
CA GLN A 199 -5.77 15.72 15.20
C GLN A 199 -6.58 15.39 13.94
N ILE A 200 -6.08 14.50 13.07
CA ILE A 200 -6.81 14.05 11.87
C ILE A 200 -7.87 13.01 12.26
N LEU A 201 -7.57 12.17 13.25
CA LEU A 201 -8.51 11.17 13.76
C LEU A 201 -9.75 11.84 14.37
N GLU A 202 -9.56 12.92 15.14
CA GLU A 202 -10.66 13.72 15.69
C GLU A 202 -11.52 14.37 14.61
N ILE A 203 -10.91 14.91 13.55
CA ILE A 203 -11.65 15.46 12.41
C ILE A 203 -12.48 14.37 11.72
N PHE A 204 -11.89 13.20 11.45
CA PHE A 204 -12.61 12.07 10.84
C PHE A 204 -13.78 11.58 11.70
N LEU A 205 -13.57 11.41 13.01
CA LEU A 205 -14.63 11.00 13.94
C LEU A 205 -15.73 12.05 14.06
N THR A 206 -15.38 13.33 13.97
CA THR A 206 -16.36 14.43 13.96
C THR A 206 -17.20 14.41 12.68
N ILE A 207 -16.58 14.18 11.51
CA ILE A 207 -17.28 14.08 10.22
C ILE A 207 -18.24 12.87 10.22
N LEU A 208 -17.81 11.71 10.75
CA LEU A 208 -18.64 10.51 10.83
C LEU A 208 -19.84 10.69 11.77
N LYS A 209 -19.65 11.39 12.91
CA LYS A 209 -20.76 11.73 13.82
C LYS A 209 -21.78 12.71 13.24
N ILE A 210 -21.40 13.51 12.24
CA ILE A 210 -22.34 14.43 11.57
C ILE A 210 -23.28 13.68 10.61
N HIS A 211 -22.96 12.43 10.25
CA HIS A 211 -23.73 11.63 9.29
C HIS A 211 -24.55 10.48 9.94
N THR A 212 -24.70 10.49 11.26
CA THR A 212 -25.61 9.62 12.04
C THR A 212 -26.48 10.47 12.94
#